data_AF-A0A7S2AKQ0-F1
#
_entry.id   AF-A0A7S2AKQ0-F1
#
_cell.length_a   1.000
_cell.length_b   1.000
_cell.length_c   1.000
_cell.angle_alpha   90.00
_cell.angle_beta   90.00
_cell.angle_gamma   90.00
#
_symmetry.space_group_name_H-M   'P 1'
#
loop_
_entity.id
_entity.type
_entity.pdbx_description
1 polymer ?
#
loop_
_entity_poly.entity_id
_entity_poly.type
_entity_poly.pdbx_seq_one_letter_code
_entity_poly.pdbx_strand_id
1 'polypeptide(L)'
;FILSFYNFCTLTSDGIVEMSFKLYDTDGGATLGRDELTDMVRMVYGDKKDLNRKVEGIMRKLDLSGDGRIGLAEFRKAEQKCALLFEPAFSMQDRLMKRFHTKAWWKIQKKKRQSVVDARQTVFDLYYIDGRHRENRESKVGRGQNVSSAKIAPQNATDSDGNSMWKSAVDKESGRTYWYHKQTKETTWVQPNS
;
A
#
# COMPACT_ATOMS: atom_id res chain seq x y z
N PHE A 1 17.17 -1.73 -1.00
CA PHE A 1 17.56 -1.98 -2.40
C PHE A 1 17.10 -3.35 -2.93
N ILE A 2 17.64 -4.48 -2.46
CA ILE A 2 17.31 -5.83 -2.99
C ILE A 2 15.82 -6.19 -2.84
N LEU A 3 15.20 -5.87 -1.70
CA LEU A 3 13.77 -6.10 -1.48
C LEU A 3 12.89 -5.27 -2.43
N SER A 4 13.27 -4.03 -2.71
CA SER A 4 12.59 -3.15 -3.66
C SER A 4 12.68 -3.72 -5.08
N PHE A 5 13.84 -4.26 -5.45
CA PHE A 5 14.06 -4.93 -6.72
C PHE A 5 13.22 -6.21 -6.85
N TYR A 6 13.24 -7.08 -5.83
CA TYR A 6 12.40 -8.28 -5.80
C TYR A 6 10.92 -7.93 -5.88
N ASN A 7 10.46 -6.92 -5.14
CA ASN A 7 9.08 -6.44 -5.20
C ASN A 7 8.74 -5.97 -6.62
N PHE A 8 9.56 -5.10 -7.21
CA PHE A 8 9.36 -4.61 -8.57
C PHE A 8 9.30 -5.75 -9.60
N CYS A 9 10.20 -6.73 -9.56
CA CYS A 9 10.21 -7.86 -10.50
C CYS A 9 9.06 -8.86 -10.31
N THR A 10 8.42 -8.88 -9.14
CA THR A 10 7.35 -9.83 -8.82
C THR A 10 5.95 -9.22 -8.84
N LEU A 11 5.82 -7.90 -8.95
CA LEU A 11 4.53 -7.21 -9.12
C LEU A 11 3.85 -7.59 -10.45
N THR A 12 2.51 -7.59 -10.40
CA THR A 12 1.63 -7.63 -11.57
C THR A 12 1.53 -6.24 -12.21
N SER A 13 0.95 -6.13 -13.40
CA SER A 13 0.75 -4.84 -14.07
C SER A 13 -0.05 -3.87 -13.19
N ASP A 14 -1.17 -4.32 -12.62
CA ASP A 14 -1.99 -3.57 -11.65
C ASP A 14 -1.17 -3.11 -10.42
N GLY A 15 -0.30 -3.98 -9.90
CA GLY A 15 0.58 -3.66 -8.79
C GLY A 15 1.69 -2.65 -9.14
N ILE A 16 2.19 -2.66 -10.38
CA ILE A 16 3.14 -1.65 -10.86
C ILE A 16 2.44 -0.30 -11.03
N VAL A 17 1.22 -0.28 -11.55
CA VAL A 17 0.40 0.94 -11.66
C VAL A 17 0.15 1.53 -10.29
N GLU A 18 -0.29 0.73 -9.31
CA GLU A 18 -0.56 1.19 -7.95
C GLU A 18 0.71 1.63 -7.22
N MET A 19 1.82 0.89 -7.37
CA MET A 19 3.12 1.30 -6.83
C MET A 19 3.60 2.61 -7.45
N SER A 20 3.44 2.77 -8.77
CA SER A 20 3.83 4.00 -9.47
C SER A 20 2.99 5.17 -8.97
N PHE A 21 1.68 5.00 -8.85
CA PHE A 21 0.78 6.03 -8.32
C PHE A 21 1.22 6.49 -6.92
N LYS A 22 1.45 5.55 -6.00
CA LYS A 22 1.89 5.83 -4.62
C LYS A 22 3.29 6.44 -4.53
N LEU A 23 4.17 6.19 -5.50
CA LEU A 23 5.52 6.77 -5.51
C LEU A 23 5.48 8.28 -5.77
N TYR A 24 4.56 8.73 -6.62
CA TYR A 24 4.49 10.11 -7.09
C TYR A 24 3.42 10.95 -6.39
N ASP A 25 2.44 10.32 -5.74
CA ASP A 25 1.53 10.98 -4.80
C ASP A 25 2.33 11.36 -3.53
N THR A 26 2.98 12.51 -3.62
CA THR A 26 3.89 13.01 -2.58
C THR A 26 3.13 13.76 -1.49
N ASP A 27 2.01 14.38 -1.85
CA ASP A 27 1.14 15.10 -0.92
C ASP A 27 0.19 14.15 -0.15
N GLY A 28 0.09 12.88 -0.58
CA GLY A 28 -0.77 11.87 0.05
C GLY A 28 -2.25 12.12 -0.18
N GLY A 29 -2.59 12.93 -1.19
CA GLY A 29 -3.93 13.34 -1.55
C GLY A 29 -4.73 12.27 -2.28
N ALA A 30 -4.14 11.10 -2.57
CA ALA A 30 -4.74 10.02 -3.36
C ALA A 30 -5.14 10.47 -4.79
N THR A 31 -4.54 11.55 -5.27
CA THR A 31 -4.73 12.14 -6.60
C THR A 31 -3.39 12.67 -7.08
N LEU A 32 -3.08 12.51 -8.36
CA LEU A 32 -1.88 13.11 -8.94
C LEU A 32 -2.20 14.48 -9.52
N GLY A 33 -1.51 15.50 -9.03
CA GLY A 33 -1.55 16.84 -9.58
C GLY A 33 -0.63 17.02 -10.80
N ARG A 34 -0.69 18.21 -11.41
CA ARG A 34 0.16 18.57 -12.56
C ARG A 34 1.65 18.52 -12.23
N ASP A 35 2.04 18.98 -11.05
CA ASP A 35 3.43 19.04 -10.64
C ASP A 35 4.01 17.62 -10.43
N GLU A 36 3.24 16.76 -9.76
CA GLU A 36 3.59 15.34 -9.55
C GLU A 36 3.66 14.56 -10.87
N LEU A 37 2.73 14.83 -11.78
CA LEU A 37 2.79 14.28 -13.14
C LEU A 37 4.01 14.81 -13.91
N THR A 38 4.38 16.07 -13.71
CA THR A 38 5.57 16.67 -14.35
C THR A 38 6.84 15.98 -13.89
N ASP A 39 6.98 15.75 -12.58
CA ASP A 39 8.11 15.04 -12.00
C ASP A 39 8.17 13.58 -12.50
N MET A 40 7.02 12.92 -12.61
CA MET A 40 6.93 11.58 -13.18
C MET A 40 7.42 11.52 -14.63
N VAL A 41 6.92 12.41 -15.48
CA VAL A 41 7.32 12.45 -16.90
C VAL A 41 8.79 12.82 -17.03
N ARG A 42 9.30 13.73 -16.18
CA ARG A 42 10.71 14.11 -16.13
C ARG A 42 11.61 12.94 -15.75
N MET A 43 11.22 12.12 -14.77
CA MET A 43 11.99 10.94 -14.36
C MET A 43 12.04 9.87 -15.45
N VAL A 44 10.94 9.68 -16.20
CA VAL A 44 10.86 8.66 -17.24
C VAL A 44 11.56 9.08 -18.54
N TYR A 45 11.42 10.35 -18.95
CA TYR A 45 11.85 10.84 -20.26
C TYR A 45 13.04 11.80 -20.24
N GLY A 46 13.48 12.21 -19.04
CA GLY A 46 14.49 13.23 -18.83
C GLY A 46 13.96 14.65 -18.99
N ASP A 47 14.83 15.61 -18.71
CA ASP A 47 14.54 17.03 -18.82
C ASP A 47 14.71 17.49 -20.28
N LYS A 48 13.59 17.63 -21.00
CA LYS A 48 13.58 18.03 -22.42
C LYS A 48 12.73 19.27 -22.60
N LYS A 49 13.07 20.10 -23.61
CA LYS A 49 12.31 21.32 -23.94
C LYS A 49 10.83 21.07 -24.25
N ASP A 50 10.47 19.85 -24.66
CA ASP A 50 9.10 19.43 -24.94
C ASP A 50 8.38 18.77 -23.76
N LEU A 51 8.98 18.77 -22.55
CA LEU A 51 8.43 18.16 -21.34
C LEU A 51 7.02 18.66 -21.03
N ASN A 52 6.83 19.98 -20.94
CA ASN A 52 5.52 20.56 -20.66
C ASN A 52 4.47 20.13 -21.70
N ARG A 53 4.84 20.08 -22.99
CA ARG A 53 3.94 19.63 -24.04
C ARG A 53 3.54 18.16 -23.88
N LYS A 54 4.48 17.31 -23.43
CA LYS A 54 4.20 15.90 -23.11
C LYS A 54 3.34 15.77 -21.88
N VAL A 55 3.62 16.51 -20.81
CA VAL A 55 2.81 16.55 -19.59
C VAL A 55 1.38 16.93 -19.94
N GLU A 56 1.16 18.02 -20.69
CA GLU A 56 -0.18 18.42 -21.13
C GLU A 56 -0.86 17.36 -22.01
N GLY A 57 -0.08 16.70 -22.88
CA GLY A 57 -0.56 15.61 -23.72
C GLY A 57 -0.98 14.37 -22.93
N ILE A 58 -0.28 14.08 -21.82
CA ILE A 58 -0.57 12.97 -20.92
C ILE A 58 -1.73 13.35 -20.00
N MET A 59 -1.72 14.54 -19.41
CA MET A 59 -2.77 15.08 -18.55
C MET A 59 -4.13 14.99 -19.24
N ARG A 60 -4.26 15.51 -20.46
CA ARG A 60 -5.51 15.42 -21.25
C ARG A 60 -6.00 13.99 -21.54
N LYS A 61 -5.11 13.00 -21.51
CA LYS A 61 -5.48 11.59 -21.75
C LYS A 61 -5.84 10.86 -20.46
N LEU A 62 -5.27 11.31 -19.34
CA LEU A 62 -5.41 10.67 -18.03
C LEU A 62 -6.56 11.27 -17.24
N ASP A 63 -6.67 12.60 -17.22
CA ASP A 63 -7.74 13.35 -16.58
C ASP A 63 -9.03 13.21 -17.41
N LEU A 64 -9.86 12.23 -17.04
CA LEU A 64 -11.13 11.95 -17.73
C LEU A 64 -12.28 12.74 -17.13
N SER A 65 -12.17 13.09 -15.84
CA SER A 65 -13.15 13.89 -15.12
C SER A 65 -13.06 15.38 -15.43
N GLY A 66 -11.88 15.85 -15.85
CA GLY A 66 -11.59 17.26 -16.13
C GLY A 66 -11.36 18.09 -14.87
N ASP A 67 -11.08 17.46 -13.73
CA ASP A 67 -10.89 18.15 -12.44
C ASP A 67 -9.45 18.68 -12.25
N GLY A 68 -8.57 18.46 -13.25
CA GLY A 68 -7.18 18.87 -13.19
C GLY A 68 -6.34 18.00 -12.25
N ARG A 69 -6.88 16.87 -11.81
CA ARG A 69 -6.21 15.85 -10.99
C ARG A 69 -6.40 14.49 -11.64
N ILE A 70 -5.58 13.52 -11.27
CA ILE A 70 -5.71 12.16 -11.78
C ILE A 70 -5.89 11.22 -10.60
N GLY A 71 -7.11 10.70 -10.45
CA GLY A 71 -7.40 9.69 -9.44
C GLY A 71 -6.85 8.32 -9.81
N LEU A 72 -6.71 7.42 -8.83
CA LEU A 72 -6.22 6.05 -9.05
C LEU A 72 -7.04 5.28 -10.11
N ALA A 73 -8.36 5.47 -10.13
CA ALA A 73 -9.24 4.83 -11.10
C ALA A 73 -8.99 5.31 -12.54
N GLU A 74 -8.70 6.59 -12.72
CA GLU A 74 -8.35 7.19 -14.00
C GLU A 74 -6.95 6.75 -14.43
N PHE A 75 -6.01 6.73 -13.49
CA PHE A 75 -4.65 6.25 -13.71
C PHE A 75 -4.61 4.78 -14.16
N ARG A 76 -5.43 3.91 -13.57
CA ARG A 76 -5.60 2.52 -14.02
C ARG A 76 -6.20 2.42 -15.43
N LYS A 77 -7.23 3.22 -15.74
CA LYS A 77 -7.79 3.25 -17.11
C LYS A 77 -6.79 3.77 -18.13
N ALA A 78 -5.88 4.65 -17.70
CA ALA A 78 -4.84 5.19 -18.55
C ALA A 78 -3.75 4.18 -18.89
N GLU A 79 -3.52 3.14 -18.08
CA GLU A 79 -2.60 2.03 -18.40
C GLU A 79 -2.92 1.42 -19.77
N GLN A 80 -4.21 1.26 -20.11
CA GLN A 80 -4.65 0.70 -21.40
C GLN A 80 -4.53 1.68 -22.56
N LYS A 81 -4.59 2.99 -22.30
CA LYS A 81 -4.65 4.04 -23.34
C LYS A 81 -3.31 4.76 -23.56
N CYS A 82 -2.45 4.79 -22.56
CA CYS A 82 -1.20 5.55 -22.54
C CYS A 82 -0.03 4.63 -22.19
N ALA A 83 0.29 3.73 -23.12
CA ALA A 83 1.47 2.87 -23.02
C ALA A 83 2.76 3.69 -22.78
N LEU A 84 2.81 4.94 -23.21
CA LEU A 84 3.95 5.84 -23.00
C LEU A 84 4.33 5.98 -21.52
N LEU A 85 3.38 6.02 -20.58
CA LEU A 85 3.75 6.25 -19.18
C LEU A 85 4.39 5.01 -18.53
N PHE A 86 3.95 3.81 -18.92
CA PHE A 86 4.32 2.55 -18.25
C PHE A 86 5.25 1.65 -19.06
N GLU A 87 5.37 1.83 -20.39
CA GLU A 87 6.29 1.05 -21.24
C GLU A 87 7.73 1.03 -20.71
N PRO A 88 8.32 2.18 -20.33
CA PRO A 88 9.68 2.18 -19.78
C PRO A 88 9.81 1.31 -18.52
N ALA A 89 8.79 1.31 -17.66
CA ALA A 89 8.75 0.49 -16.45
C ALA A 89 8.58 -1.01 -16.77
N PHE A 90 7.67 -1.38 -17.67
CA PHE A 90 7.48 -2.78 -18.08
C PHE A 90 8.69 -3.34 -18.84
N SER A 91 9.24 -2.55 -19.76
CA SER A 91 10.47 -2.89 -20.49
C SER A 91 11.65 -3.05 -19.53
N MET A 92 11.75 -2.20 -18.50
CA MET A 92 12.75 -2.36 -17.44
C MET A 92 12.52 -3.63 -16.62
N GLN A 93 11.28 -3.91 -16.20
CA GLN A 93 10.94 -5.13 -15.44
C GLN A 93 11.33 -6.39 -16.22
N ASP A 94 10.97 -6.47 -17.50
CA ASP A 94 11.27 -7.63 -18.34
C ASP A 94 12.78 -7.77 -18.61
N ARG A 95 13.50 -6.67 -18.90
CA ARG A 95 14.95 -6.69 -19.08
C ARG A 95 15.69 -7.14 -17.83
N LEU A 96 15.29 -6.64 -16.66
CA LEU A 96 15.88 -7.03 -15.38
C LEU A 96 15.62 -8.51 -15.08
N MET A 97 14.38 -8.96 -15.25
CA MET A 97 14.02 -10.37 -15.02
C MET A 97 14.82 -11.31 -15.92
N LYS A 98 14.94 -10.99 -17.22
CA LYS A 98 15.68 -11.79 -18.21
C LYS A 98 17.18 -11.89 -17.92
N ARG A 99 17.78 -10.86 -17.30
CA ARG A 99 19.21 -10.83 -16.97
C ARG A 99 19.58 -11.71 -15.78
N PHE A 100 18.67 -11.89 -14.83
CA PHE A 100 18.95 -12.64 -13.60
C PHE A 100 18.49 -14.10 -13.67
N HIS A 101 17.29 -14.40 -14.18
CA HIS A 101 16.74 -15.75 -14.16
C HIS A 101 15.78 -16.05 -15.33
N THR A 102 15.44 -17.33 -15.51
CA THR A 102 14.53 -17.78 -16.57
C THR A 102 13.07 -17.39 -16.30
N LYS A 103 12.28 -17.28 -17.36
CA LYS A 103 10.83 -16.99 -17.27
C LYS A 103 10.08 -17.98 -16.38
N ALA A 104 10.49 -19.26 -16.38
CA ALA A 104 9.88 -20.30 -15.57
C ALA A 104 10.09 -20.06 -14.07
N TRP A 105 11.32 -19.69 -13.68
CA TRP A 105 11.64 -19.37 -12.29
C TRP A 105 10.84 -18.17 -11.79
N TRP A 106 10.74 -17.12 -12.60
CA TRP A 106 9.95 -15.94 -12.26
C TRP A 106 8.45 -16.23 -12.15
N LYS A 107 7.93 -17.16 -12.97
CA LYS A 107 6.53 -17.62 -12.85
C LYS A 107 6.26 -18.25 -11.48
N ILE A 108 7.22 -19.02 -10.96
CA ILE A 108 7.14 -19.63 -9.62
C ILE A 108 7.16 -18.53 -8.55
N GLN A 109 8.07 -17.55 -8.64
CA GLN A 109 8.15 -16.47 -7.64
C GLN A 109 6.89 -15.59 -7.62
N LYS A 110 6.34 -15.24 -8.80
CA LYS A 110 5.08 -14.48 -8.90
C LYS A 110 3.91 -15.25 -8.26
N LYS A 111 3.83 -16.56 -8.47
CA LYS A 111 2.82 -17.43 -7.84
C LYS A 111 3.00 -17.51 -6.32
N LYS A 112 4.25 -17.65 -5.85
CA LYS A 112 4.58 -17.67 -4.41
C LYS A 112 4.23 -16.36 -3.72
N ARG A 113 4.44 -15.21 -4.36
CA ARG A 113 4.02 -13.91 -3.83
C ARG A 113 2.50 -13.84 -3.69
N GLN A 114 1.76 -14.21 -4.73
CA GLN A 114 0.30 -14.19 -4.75
C GLN A 114 -0.35 -15.15 -3.73
N SER A 115 0.38 -16.19 -3.28
CA SER A 115 -0.11 -17.07 -2.22
C SER A 115 0.13 -16.56 -0.79
N VAL A 116 0.95 -15.52 -0.61
CA VAL A 116 1.36 -15.01 0.72
C VAL A 116 0.84 -13.59 0.96
N VAL A 117 0.73 -12.79 -0.09
CA VAL A 117 0.37 -11.36 -0.02
C VAL A 117 -0.69 -11.08 -1.07
N ASP A 118 -1.68 -10.23 -0.75
CA ASP A 118 -2.67 -9.80 -1.75
C ASP A 118 -1.94 -9.24 -2.98
N ALA A 119 -2.46 -9.54 -4.18
CA ALA A 119 -1.81 -9.20 -5.44
C ALA A 119 -1.51 -7.69 -5.56
N ARG A 120 -2.31 -6.87 -4.86
CA ARG A 120 -2.24 -5.41 -4.81
C ARG A 120 -1.37 -4.85 -3.70
N GLN A 121 -1.13 -5.62 -2.62
CA GLN A 121 -0.29 -5.18 -1.52
C GLN A 121 1.17 -5.11 -1.96
N THR A 122 1.76 -3.94 -1.83
CA THR A 122 3.19 -3.71 -2.05
C THR A 122 3.96 -3.94 -0.77
N VAL A 123 5.25 -4.26 -0.88
CA VAL A 123 6.16 -4.24 0.28
C VAL A 123 6.18 -2.83 0.91
N PHE A 124 5.90 -1.78 0.13
CA PHE A 124 5.74 -0.42 0.65
C PHE A 124 4.55 -0.29 1.60
N ASP A 125 3.41 -0.92 1.31
CA ASP A 125 2.25 -0.93 2.19
C ASP A 125 2.56 -1.64 3.52
N LEU A 126 3.35 -2.73 3.47
CA LEU A 126 3.74 -3.50 4.65
C LEU A 126 4.79 -2.81 5.54
N TYR A 127 5.67 -1.96 4.97
CA TYR A 127 6.80 -1.38 5.70
C TYR A 127 6.75 0.15 5.88
N TYR A 128 6.03 0.89 5.06
CA TYR A 128 6.02 2.37 5.09
C TYR A 128 4.66 2.98 5.47
N ILE A 129 3.53 2.35 5.15
CA ILE A 129 2.19 2.92 5.48
C ILE A 129 1.77 2.63 6.93
N ASP A 130 2.12 1.46 7.49
CA ASP A 130 1.83 1.13 8.90
C ASP A 130 2.57 2.08 9.89
N GLY A 131 3.71 2.65 9.48
CA GLY A 131 4.49 3.59 10.29
C GLY A 131 3.78 4.92 10.55
N ARG A 132 3.11 5.51 9.53
CA ARG A 132 2.37 6.77 9.69
C ARG A 132 1.08 6.62 10.49
N HIS A 133 0.43 5.46 10.43
CA HIS A 133 -0.80 5.22 11.18
C HIS A 133 -0.56 5.01 12.69
N ARG A 134 0.65 4.59 13.09
CA ARG A 134 1.05 4.55 14.50
C ARG A 134 1.29 5.95 15.07
N GLU A 135 2.01 6.79 14.34
CA GLU A 135 2.36 8.16 14.78
C GLU A 135 1.13 9.10 14.86
N ASN A 136 0.15 8.91 13.95
CA ASN A 136 -1.08 9.71 13.93
C ASN A 136 -2.14 9.24 14.97
N ARG A 137 -1.97 8.04 15.55
CA ARG A 137 -2.78 7.57 16.70
C ARG A 137 -2.26 8.11 18.03
N GLU A 138 -0.95 8.26 18.18
CA GLU A 138 -0.33 8.84 19.38
C GLU A 138 -0.61 10.34 19.49
N SER A 139 -0.72 11.05 18.35
CA SER A 139 -0.98 12.50 18.30
C SER A 139 -2.42 12.92 18.64
N LYS A 140 -3.40 12.00 18.65
CA LYS A 140 -4.81 12.30 18.97
C LYS A 140 -5.20 12.03 20.43
N VAL A 141 -4.27 11.55 21.26
CA VAL A 141 -4.48 11.38 22.72
C VAL A 141 -3.87 12.59 23.43
N GLY A 142 -4.52 13.75 23.36
CA GLY A 142 -4.15 14.87 24.23
C GLY A 142 -4.59 16.26 23.81
N ARG A 143 -5.86 16.62 24.07
CA ARG A 143 -6.30 17.92 24.67
C ARG A 143 -7.84 17.93 24.85
N GLY A 144 -8.32 18.27 26.07
CA GLY A 144 -9.75 18.38 26.43
C GLY A 144 -10.50 19.54 25.75
N GLN A 145 -11.77 19.87 26.01
CA GLN A 145 -12.60 19.77 27.21
C GLN A 145 -14.12 19.88 26.86
N ASN A 146 -14.94 19.11 27.59
CA ASN A 146 -16.13 19.49 28.39
C ASN A 146 -17.23 20.45 27.83
N VAL A 147 -18.47 19.96 27.64
CA VAL A 147 -19.73 20.64 28.05
C VAL A 147 -20.84 19.62 28.40
N SER A 148 -21.29 19.68 29.66
CA SER A 148 -22.64 19.51 30.28
C SER A 148 -23.85 19.09 29.42
N SER A 149 -24.91 18.40 29.85
CA SER A 149 -25.36 17.70 31.07
C SER A 149 -26.74 17.11 30.73
N ALA A 150 -27.03 15.86 31.09
CA ALA A 150 -28.38 15.41 31.47
C ALA A 150 -28.33 14.03 32.14
N LYS A 151 -28.76 14.00 33.41
CA LYS A 151 -28.90 12.83 34.30
C LYS A 151 -29.96 11.87 33.76
N ILE A 152 -29.70 10.55 33.80
CA ILE A 152 -30.57 9.52 34.42
C ILE A 152 -29.67 8.35 34.90
N ALA A 153 -29.86 7.93 36.15
CA ALA A 153 -29.43 6.64 36.72
C ALA A 153 -30.59 6.12 37.61
N PRO A 154 -30.61 4.86 38.11
CA PRO A 154 -29.60 3.80 37.97
C PRO A 154 -30.19 2.38 37.69
N GLN A 155 -29.29 1.38 37.66
CA GLN A 155 -29.47 -0.05 37.98
C GLN A 155 -29.83 -1.03 36.83
N ASN A 156 -28.83 -1.80 36.37
CA ASN A 156 -28.61 -3.15 36.90
C ASN A 156 -27.23 -3.69 36.53
N ALA A 157 -26.57 -4.27 37.51
CA ALA A 157 -25.35 -5.06 37.38
C ALA A 157 -25.65 -6.38 36.68
N THR A 158 -24.69 -6.89 35.90
CA THR A 158 -24.13 -8.25 36.01
C THR A 158 -23.01 -8.44 34.98
N ASP A 159 -21.85 -8.82 35.52
CA ASP A 159 -20.96 -9.86 35.01
C ASP A 159 -19.99 -9.56 33.86
N SER A 160 -18.78 -9.23 34.31
CA SER A 160 -17.52 -9.71 33.76
C SER A 160 -17.53 -11.21 33.43
N ASP A 161 -17.44 -11.58 32.15
CA ASP A 161 -16.63 -12.73 31.75
C ASP A 161 -16.36 -12.75 30.24
N GLY A 162 -15.08 -12.73 29.85
CA GLY A 162 -14.68 -12.77 28.45
C GLY A 162 -13.23 -13.20 28.23
N ASN A 163 -12.58 -13.80 29.23
CA ASN A 163 -11.13 -13.95 29.24
C ASN A 163 -10.61 -15.39 29.37
N SER A 164 -11.21 -16.37 28.67
CA SER A 164 -10.77 -17.78 28.77
C SER A 164 -10.46 -18.49 27.44
N MET A 165 -10.51 -17.77 26.31
CA MET A 165 -10.41 -18.40 24.98
C MET A 165 -9.05 -18.23 24.27
N TRP A 166 -8.17 -17.37 24.78
CA TRP A 166 -6.81 -17.20 24.28
C TRP A 166 -5.81 -18.09 25.04
N LYS A 167 -4.92 -18.75 24.31
CA LYS A 167 -3.84 -19.58 24.87
C LYS A 167 -2.49 -19.19 24.32
N SER A 168 -1.45 -19.23 25.14
CA SER A 168 -0.06 -19.03 24.72
C SER A 168 0.61 -20.34 24.34
N ALA A 169 1.45 -20.32 23.30
CA ALA A 169 2.35 -21.41 22.92
C ALA A 169 3.71 -20.83 22.51
N VAL A 170 4.78 -21.58 22.73
CA VAL A 170 6.13 -21.19 22.32
C VAL A 170 6.46 -21.84 20.99
N ASP A 171 6.84 -21.02 20.02
CA ASP A 171 7.28 -21.49 18.72
C ASP A 171 8.68 -22.13 18.82
N LYS A 172 8.85 -23.34 18.29
CA LYS A 172 10.08 -24.13 18.43
C LYS A 172 11.23 -23.64 17.53
N GLU A 173 10.93 -22.89 16.46
CA GLU A 173 11.95 -22.36 15.54
C GLU A 173 12.50 -21.01 15.99
N SER A 174 11.65 -20.16 16.58
CA SER A 174 12.02 -18.80 16.99
C SER A 174 12.19 -18.60 18.49
N GLY A 175 11.71 -19.54 19.32
CA GLY A 175 11.69 -19.41 20.78
C GLY A 175 10.74 -18.31 21.30
N ARG A 176 9.90 -17.73 20.43
CA ARG A 176 8.98 -16.64 20.78
C ARG A 176 7.61 -17.18 21.16
N THR A 177 6.99 -16.56 22.16
CA THR A 177 5.63 -16.89 22.60
C THR A 177 4.61 -16.23 21.66
N TYR A 178 3.69 -17.02 21.11
CA TYR A 178 2.53 -16.54 20.37
C TYR A 178 1.24 -16.94 21.08
N TRP A 179 0.18 -16.15 20.88
CA TRP A 179 -1.15 -16.39 21.43
C TRP A 179 -2.08 -16.85 20.31
N TYR A 180 -2.88 -17.87 20.58
CA TYR A 180 -3.88 -18.38 19.65
C TYR A 180 -5.27 -18.42 20.29
N HIS A 181 -6.29 -18.06 19.53
CA HIS A 181 -7.68 -18.09 19.96
C HIS A 181 -8.33 -19.40 19.53
N LYS A 182 -8.90 -20.14 20.49
CA LYS A 182 -9.41 -21.50 20.22
C LYS A 182 -10.62 -21.54 19.30
N GLN A 183 -11.47 -20.52 19.32
CA GLN A 183 -12.75 -20.54 18.59
C GLN A 183 -12.62 -19.97 17.17
N THR A 184 -11.90 -18.86 17.02
CA THR A 184 -11.74 -18.18 15.73
C THR A 184 -10.52 -18.68 14.95
N LYS A 185 -9.64 -19.49 15.57
CA LYS A 185 -8.35 -19.96 15.03
C LYS A 185 -7.39 -18.82 14.66
N GLU A 186 -7.60 -17.63 15.22
CA GLU A 186 -6.71 -16.49 15.03
C GLU A 186 -5.44 -16.65 15.86
N THR A 187 -4.34 -16.12 15.37
CA THR A 187 -3.04 -16.11 16.06
C THR A 187 -2.48 -14.69 16.11
N THR A 188 -1.86 -14.33 17.22
CA THR A 188 -1.25 -13.01 17.43
C THR A 188 0.06 -13.15 18.21
N TRP A 189 0.99 -12.22 17.96
CA TRP A 189 2.26 -12.13 18.66
C TRP A 189 2.23 -11.12 19.81
N VAL A 190 1.07 -10.48 20.05
CA VAL A 190 0.85 -9.49 21.11
C VAL A 190 -0.14 -10.05 22.11
N GLN A 191 0.15 -9.94 23.41
CA GLN A 191 -0.71 -10.48 24.46
C GLN A 191 -2.09 -9.79 24.45
N PRO A 192 -3.18 -10.53 24.21
CA PRO A 192 -4.51 -9.96 24.33
C PRO A 192 -4.79 -9.67 25.82
N ASN A 193 -5.17 -8.42 26.12
CA ASN A 193 -5.44 -7.85 27.45
C ASN A 193 -4.20 -7.49 28.30
N SER A 194 -3.31 -6.63 27.78
CA SER A 194 -2.42 -5.81 28.63
C SER A 194 -3.14 -4.60 29.20
#